data_AF-A0A382ZU98-F1
#
_entry.id   AF-A0A382ZU98-F1
#
_cell.length_a   1.000
_cell.length_b   1.000
_cell.length_c   1.000
_cell.angle_alpha   90.00
_cell.angle_beta   90.00
_cell.angle_gamma   90.00
#
_symmetry.space_group_name_H-M   'P 1'
#
loop_
_entity.id
_entity.type
_entity.pdbx_description
1 polymer ?
#
loop_
_entity_poly.entity_id
_entity_poly.type
_entity_poly.pdbx_seq_one_letter_code
_entity_poly.pdbx_strand_id
1 'polypeptide(L)' 'VKHISTEIAVMYLGEVVENGITESIFSNPQHNYTKTLLQSIPHSDPKGREERKEQRLKLERFSM' A
#
# COMPACT_ATOMS: atom_id res chain seq x y z
N VAL A 1 3.96 4.73 10.93
CA VAL A 1 3.47 5.84 10.09
C VAL A 1 2.00 6.15 10.36
N LYS A 2 1.06 5.24 10.12
CA LYS A 2 -0.38 5.50 10.33
C LYS A 2 -0.73 6.11 11.70
N HIS A 3 -0.11 5.63 12.78
CA HIS A 3 -0.42 6.08 14.15
C HIS A 3 0.38 7.29 14.63
N ILE A 4 1.27 7.84 13.81
CA ILE A 4 2.21 8.91 14.20
C ILE A 4 2.20 10.12 13.25
N SER A 5 1.52 9.99 12.11
CA SER A 5 1.49 11.00 11.05
C SER A 5 0.07 11.47 10.83
N THR A 6 -0.13 12.78 10.73
CA THR A 6 -1.44 13.38 10.39
C THR A 6 -1.63 13.47 8.87
N GLU A 7 -0.54 13.71 8.14
CA GLU A 7 -0.51 13.80 6.67
C GLU A 7 0.61 12.93 6.10
N ILE A 8 0.42 12.46 4.87
CA ILE A 8 1.32 11.56 4.17
C ILE A 8 1.43 12.00 2.71
N ALA A 9 2.68 12.19 2.26
CA ALA A 9 3.03 12.26 0.85
C ALA A 9 3.72 10.95 0.42
N VAL A 10 3.28 10.39 -0.71
CA VAL A 10 3.84 9.20 -1.35
C VAL A 10 4.64 9.64 -2.57
N MET A 11 5.88 9.18 -2.66
CA MET A 11 6.77 9.47 -3.78
C MET A 11 7.08 8.23 -4.60
N TYR A 12 7.23 8.42 -5.91
CA TYR A 12 7.73 7.40 -6.83
C TYR A 12 8.60 8.07 -7.89
N LEU A 13 9.78 7.50 -8.15
CA LEU A 13 10.77 8.02 -9.11
C LEU A 13 11.10 9.51 -8.93
N GLY A 14 11.14 9.99 -7.69
CA GLY A 14 11.48 11.38 -7.36
C GLY A 14 10.29 12.36 -7.41
N GLU A 15 9.10 11.91 -7.77
CA GLU A 15 7.90 12.75 -7.85
C GLU A 15 6.90 12.40 -6.74
N VAL A 16 6.20 13.40 -6.20
CA VAL A 16 5.06 13.18 -5.29
C VAL A 16 3.86 12.75 -6.13
N VAL A 17 3.46 11.49 -5.98
CA VAL A 17 2.38 10.88 -6.76
C VAL A 17 1.05 10.87 -6.02
N GLU A 18 1.06 11.02 -4.69
CA GLU A 18 -0.15 11.14 -3.88
C GLU A 18 0.16 11.89 -2.58
N ASN A 19 -0.76 12.74 -2.12
CA ASN A 19 -0.63 13.47 -0.85
C ASN A 19 -2.01 13.66 -0.20
N GLY A 20 -2.08 13.55 1.12
CA GLY A 20 -3.30 13.84 1.87
C GLY A 20 -3.23 13.40 3.33
N ILE A 21 -4.36 13.54 4.02
CA ILE A 21 -4.50 13.06 5.40
C ILE A 21 -4.30 11.54 5.46
N THR A 22 -3.72 11.06 6.57
CA THR A 22 -3.41 9.65 6.77
C THR A 22 -4.61 8.74 6.52
N GLU A 23 -5.79 9.08 7.05
CA GLU A 23 -6.99 8.29 6.85
C GLU A 23 -7.34 8.10 5.38
N SER A 24 -7.21 9.15 4.55
CA SER A 24 -7.53 9.11 3.13
C SER A 24 -6.58 8.20 2.37
N ILE A 25 -5.27 8.35 2.61
CA ILE A 25 -4.24 7.52 1.94
C ILE A 25 -4.47 6.04 2.23
N PHE A 26 -4.81 5.68 3.47
CA PHE A 26 -5.02 4.27 3.84
C PHE A 26 -6.39 3.71 3.44
N SER A 27 -7.44 4.53 3.37
CA SER A 27 -8.82 4.05 3.12
C SER A 27 -9.22 4.11 1.65
N ASN A 28 -8.74 5.11 0.91
CA ASN A 28 -9.08 5.33 -0.49
C ASN A 28 -7.85 5.83 -1.28
N PRO A 29 -6.77 5.04 -1.34
CA PRO A 29 -5.59 5.38 -2.15
C PRO A 29 -5.98 5.52 -3.62
N GLN A 30 -5.65 6.65 -4.22
CA GLN A 30 -5.97 6.92 -5.63
C GLN A 30 -4.93 6.34 -6.57
N HIS A 31 -3.64 6.52 -6.25
CA HIS A 31 -2.56 6.13 -7.14
C HIS A 31 -2.29 4.61 -7.05
N ASN A 32 -2.08 3.96 -8.19
CA ASN A 32 -1.87 2.51 -8.24
C ASN A 32 -0.63 2.07 -7.45
N TYR A 33 0.43 2.86 -7.49
CA TYR A 33 1.63 2.60 -6.67
C TYR A 33 1.32 2.63 -5.17
N THR A 34 0.51 3.59 -4.69
CA THR A 34 0.09 3.66 -3.29
C THR A 34 -0.71 2.42 -2.89
N LYS A 35 -1.62 1.95 -3.76
CA LYS A 35 -2.36 0.69 -3.55
C LYS A 35 -1.40 -0.49 -3.38
N THR A 36 -0.41 -0.62 -4.25
CA THR A 36 0.60 -1.68 -4.17
C THR A 36 1.42 -1.60 -2.88
N LEU A 37 1.86 -0.41 -2.48
CA LEU A 37 2.57 -0.20 -1.21
C LEU A 37 1.71 -0.62 -0.02
N LEU A 38 0.43 -0.23 0.03
CA LEU A 38 -0.46 -0.58 1.13
C LEU A 38 -0.74 -2.08 1.18
N GLN A 39 -0.89 -2.73 0.04
CA GLN A 39 -1.01 -4.19 -0.05
C GLN A 39 0.23 -4.91 0.48
N SER A 40 1.40 -4.25 0.48
CA SER A 40 2.65 -4.82 1.01
C SER A 40 2.70 -4.88 2.54
N ILE A 41 1.82 -4.15 3.24
CA ILE A 41 1.77 -4.10 4.71
C ILE A 41 1.58 -5.52 5.28
N PRO A 42 2.46 -5.97 6.20
CA PRO A 42 2.34 -7.30 6.79
C PRO A 42 1.13 -7.37 7.74
N HIS A 43 0.39 -8.47 7.66
CA HIS A 43 -0.68 -8.77 8.61
C HIS A 43 -0.12 -9.44 9.85
N SER A 44 -0.57 -9.00 11.03
CA SER A 44 -0.15 -9.55 12.33
C SER A 44 -0.64 -10.97 12.56
N ASP A 45 -1.77 -11.36 11.96
CA ASP A 45 -2.31 -12.72 12.07
C ASP A 45 -1.51 -13.68 11.16
N PRO A 46 -0.89 -14.73 11.72
CA PRO A 46 -0.20 -15.74 10.94
C PRO A 46 -1.13 -16.62 10.09
N LYS A 47 -2.44 -16.71 10.39
CA LYS A 47 -3.40 -17.50 9.60
C LYS A 47 -3.63 -16.86 8.23
N GLY A 48 -3.68 -17.68 7.18
CA GLY A 48 -3.89 -17.22 5.80
C GLY A 48 -2.67 -16.51 5.16
N ARG A 49 -1.48 -16.63 5.76
CA ARG A 49 -0.25 -16.05 5.18
C ARG A 49 0.08 -16.59 3.79
N GLU A 50 -0.06 -17.89 3.57
CA GLU A 50 0.22 -18.51 2.27
C GLU A 50 -0.75 -18.04 1.18
N GLU A 51 -2.04 -17.94 1.48
CA GLU A 51 -3.05 -17.43 0.54
C GLU A 51 -2.76 -15.97 0.14
N ARG A 52 -2.43 -15.11 1.12
CA ARG A 52 -2.05 -13.70 0.86
C ARG A 52 -0.76 -13.60 0.05
N LYS A 53 0.21 -14.48 0.30
CA LYS A 53 1.45 -14.55 -0.48
C LYS A 53 1.15 -14.92 -1.93
N GLU A 54 0.28 -15.90 -2.16
CA GLU A 54 -0.15 -16.29 -3.51
C GLU A 54 -0.88 -15.16 -4.24
N GLN A 55 -1.75 -14.42 -3.53
CA GLN A 55 -2.44 -13.24 -4.07
C GLN A 55 -1.46 -12.13 -4.49
N ARG A 56 -0.43 -11.85 -3.69
CA ARG A 56 0.61 -10.86 -4.03
C ARG A 56 1.41 -11.27 -5.28
N LEU A 57 1.81 -12.53 -5.37
CA LEU A 57 2.54 -13.07 -6.53
C LEU A 57 1.71 -12.97 -7.83
N LYS A 58 0.40 -13.11 -7.74
CA LYS A 58 -0.50 -12.90 -8.88
C LYS A 58 -0.54 -11.42 -9.28
N LEU A 59 -0.61 -10.49 -8.33
CA LEU A 59 -0.65 -9.04 -8.57
C LEU A 59 0.63 -8.49 -9.23
N GLU A 60 1.80 -8.90 -8.75
CA GLU A 60 3.10 -8.48 -9.34
C GLU A 60 3.23 -8.93 -10.80
N ARG A 61 2.63 -10.07 -11.16
CA ARG A 61 2.63 -10.60 -12.53
C ARG A 61 1.71 -9.82 -13.50
N PHE A 62 0.77 -9.03 -13.00
CA PHE A 62 -0.13 -8.18 -13.81
C PHE A 62 0.34 -6.71 -13.90
N SER A 63 1.41 -6.33 -13.20
CA SER A 63 1.98 -4.98 -13.23
C SER A 63 3.20 -4.86 -14.18
N MET A 64 3.57 -5.95 -14.87
CA MET A 64 4.46 -5.98 -16.03
C MET A 64 3.64 -5.98 -17.31
#